data_AF-A0A9D8WZ29-F1
#
_entry.id   AF-A0A9D8WZ29-F1
#
_cell.length_a   1.000
_cell.length_b   1.000
_cell.length_c   1.000
_cell.angle_alpha   90.00
_cell.angle_beta   90.00
_cell.angle_gamma   90.00
#
_symmetry.space_group_name_H-M   'P 1'
#
loop_
_entity.id
_entity.type
_entity.pdbx_description
1 polymer ?
#
loop_
_entity_poly.entity_id
_entity_poly.type
_entity_poly.pdbx_seq_one_letter_code
_entity_poly.pdbx_strand_id
1 'polypeptide(L)'
;MKNTSVNTEAAWKRLGDEVTRRGGNGDAFVAAMKDYYSIYTPDLLRWAGALFDYKIGGFYFSNSARDVRVAEYRGKTYHFRPDVESTMQCINFLYAVGAVNSPEDFPEWFRNKVRDFVSSLQDPEDGFIYHPQWERESITPSRLARDMNWAIGLATKLGFSLPYPTAHDRIKAAAEKKEDEKESLIPENFRSREAFLEYISSLNWQGSGTTGAYGAGNRIAAESKLIEAAGLTDVAVEFLNSVQNPENGLWGDAEGYDGNNAFMKISAFYDAVKRPIPNATKAIKNALQNNLRKPYRFCCRGIKKIFQNDDV
;
A
#
# COMPACT_ATOMS: atom_id res chain seq x y z
N MET A 1 12.24 -28.44 2.35
CA MET A 1 12.37 -27.24 3.20
C MET A 1 13.02 -27.66 4.50
N LYS A 2 14.34 -27.46 4.63
CA LYS A 2 14.97 -27.54 5.95
C LYS A 2 14.45 -26.32 6.70
N ASN A 3 13.58 -26.56 7.67
CA ASN A 3 13.21 -25.57 8.66
C ASN A 3 14.53 -25.07 9.25
N THR A 4 14.99 -23.88 8.85
CA THR A 4 16.16 -23.25 9.46
C THR A 4 15.75 -23.00 10.90
N SER A 5 16.07 -23.97 11.74
CA SER A 5 15.86 -23.97 13.17
C SER A 5 16.76 -22.91 13.78
N VAL A 6 16.42 -21.64 13.58
CA VAL A 6 16.53 -20.69 14.68
C VAL A 6 15.83 -21.41 15.83
N ASN A 7 16.54 -21.71 16.90
CA ASN A 7 15.99 -22.43 18.04
C ASN A 7 14.71 -21.70 18.49
N THR A 8 13.56 -22.20 18.05
CA THR A 8 12.31 -21.44 17.99
C THR A 8 11.87 -21.07 19.40
N GLU A 9 12.10 -21.98 20.35
CA GLU A 9 11.82 -21.74 21.76
C GLU A 9 12.72 -20.66 22.37
N ALA A 10 14.00 -20.59 22.01
CA ALA A 10 14.87 -19.51 22.48
C ALA A 10 14.45 -18.14 21.91
N ALA A 11 13.95 -18.11 20.66
CA ALA A 11 13.41 -16.89 20.05
C ALA A 11 12.09 -16.47 20.72
N TRP A 12 11.18 -17.41 20.95
CA TRP A 12 9.93 -17.17 21.67
C TRP A 12 10.17 -16.69 23.09
N LYS A 13 11.12 -17.31 23.81
CA LYS A 13 11.49 -16.87 25.16
C LYS A 13 12.02 -15.43 25.16
N ARG A 14 12.95 -15.09 24.27
CA ARG A 14 13.48 -13.71 24.18
C ARG A 14 12.39 -12.68 23.90
N LEU A 15 11.43 -13.03 23.04
CA LEU A 15 10.29 -12.17 22.72
C LEU A 15 9.37 -11.98 23.93
N GLY A 16 9.06 -13.05 24.66
CA GLY A 16 8.30 -13.00 25.91
C GLY A 16 9.00 -12.16 26.97
N ASP A 17 10.29 -12.41 27.21
CA ASP A 17 11.11 -11.65 28.17
C ASP A 17 11.10 -10.14 27.86
N GLU A 18 11.19 -9.76 26.58
CA GLU A 18 11.16 -8.36 26.14
C GLU A 18 9.80 -7.69 26.37
N VAL A 19 8.69 -8.39 26.12
CA VAL A 19 7.34 -7.87 26.40
C VAL A 19 7.14 -7.70 27.90
N THR A 20 7.59 -8.66 28.71
CA THR A 20 7.57 -8.57 30.17
C THR A 20 8.39 -7.39 30.68
N ARG A 21 9.58 -7.16 30.11
CA ARG A 21 10.44 -6.01 30.44
C ARG A 21 9.76 -4.66 30.17
N ARG A 22 8.83 -4.60 29.21
CA ARG A 22 8.03 -3.40 28.89
C ARG A 22 6.74 -3.30 29.70
N GLY A 23 6.54 -4.16 30.71
CA GLY A 23 5.36 -4.17 31.57
C GLY A 23 4.16 -4.95 31.03
N GLY A 24 4.35 -5.73 29.96
CA GLY A 24 3.30 -6.60 29.40
C GLY A 24 3.31 -8.03 29.97
N ASN A 25 2.33 -8.85 29.58
CA ASN A 25 2.32 -10.28 29.87
C ASN A 25 3.02 -11.06 28.74
N GLY A 26 4.31 -11.34 28.91
CA GLY A 26 5.14 -12.00 27.89
C GLY A 26 4.67 -13.40 27.51
N ASP A 27 4.22 -14.21 28.49
CA ASP A 27 3.75 -15.57 28.24
C ASP A 27 2.46 -15.58 27.42
N ALA A 28 1.49 -14.73 27.78
CA ALA A 28 0.25 -14.59 27.02
C ALA A 28 0.51 -14.09 25.59
N PHE A 29 1.46 -13.15 25.43
CA PHE A 29 1.87 -12.66 24.12
C PHE A 29 2.51 -13.78 23.28
N VAL A 30 3.45 -14.54 23.83
CA VAL A 30 4.09 -15.67 23.14
C VAL A 30 3.07 -16.74 22.76
N ALA A 31 2.12 -17.07 23.66
CA ALA A 31 1.05 -18.01 23.36
C ALA A 31 0.20 -17.53 22.17
N ALA A 32 -0.21 -16.25 22.17
CA ALA A 32 -0.95 -15.65 21.06
C ALA A 32 -0.15 -15.64 19.76
N MET A 33 1.16 -15.37 19.81
CA MET A 33 2.04 -15.41 18.63
C MET A 33 2.25 -16.82 18.10
N LYS A 34 2.33 -17.84 18.98
CA LYS A 34 2.41 -19.25 18.58
C LYS A 34 1.11 -19.71 17.92
N ASP A 35 -0.04 -19.34 18.49
CA ASP A 35 -1.36 -19.59 17.90
C ASP A 35 -1.50 -18.92 16.53
N TYR A 36 -1.12 -17.64 16.44
CA TYR A 36 -1.06 -16.92 15.18
C TYR A 36 -0.11 -17.59 14.18
N TYR A 37 1.09 -17.99 14.59
CA TYR A 37 2.05 -18.64 13.68
C TYR A 37 1.55 -20.01 13.18
N SER A 38 0.72 -20.70 13.97
CA SER A 38 0.14 -21.99 13.59
C SER A 38 -0.78 -21.89 12.35
N ILE A 39 -1.29 -20.69 12.03
CA ILE A 39 -2.10 -20.47 10.82
C ILE A 39 -1.26 -20.53 9.53
N TYR A 40 0.07 -20.36 9.62
CA TYR A 40 0.98 -20.44 8.50
C TYR A 40 1.32 -21.89 8.17
N THR A 41 0.31 -22.62 7.70
CA THR A 41 0.42 -24.04 7.37
C THR A 41 1.06 -24.25 6.00
N PRO A 42 1.59 -25.46 5.71
CA PRO A 42 1.97 -25.84 4.37
C PRO A 42 0.86 -25.63 3.33
N ASP A 43 -0.41 -25.72 3.71
CA ASP A 43 -1.54 -25.49 2.82
C ASP A 43 -1.71 -24.03 2.44
N LEU A 44 -1.42 -23.10 3.34
CA LEU A 44 -1.41 -21.67 3.01
C LEU A 44 -0.28 -21.33 2.03
N LEU A 45 0.92 -21.91 2.20
CA LEU A 45 2.02 -21.73 1.25
C LEU A 45 1.71 -22.36 -0.11
N ARG A 46 1.06 -23.53 -0.13
CA ARG A 46 0.57 -24.16 -1.37
C ARG A 46 -0.47 -23.28 -2.05
N TRP A 47 -1.40 -22.72 -1.29
CA TRP A 47 -2.40 -21.79 -1.79
C TRP A 47 -1.75 -20.56 -2.42
N ALA A 48 -0.80 -19.92 -1.72
CA ALA A 48 -0.08 -18.76 -2.24
C ALA A 48 0.68 -19.10 -3.53
N GLY A 49 1.39 -20.23 -3.55
CA GLY A 49 2.08 -20.72 -4.74
C GLY A 49 1.15 -21.02 -5.92
N ALA A 50 -0.07 -21.50 -5.64
CA ALA A 50 -1.06 -21.81 -6.68
C ALA A 50 -1.63 -20.54 -7.37
N LEU A 51 -1.42 -19.35 -6.82
CA LEU A 51 -1.78 -18.08 -7.45
C LEU A 51 -0.74 -17.60 -8.48
N PHE A 52 0.46 -18.19 -8.50
CA PHE A 52 1.51 -17.82 -9.45
C PHE A 52 1.21 -18.38 -10.85
N ASP A 53 1.11 -17.51 -11.85
CA ASP A 53 1.09 -17.90 -13.25
C ASP A 53 2.53 -17.99 -13.78
N TYR A 54 3.08 -19.19 -13.87
CA TYR A 54 4.46 -19.40 -14.31
C TYR A 54 4.71 -19.01 -15.77
N LYS A 55 3.67 -18.92 -16.60
CA LYS A 55 3.80 -18.51 -18.01
C LYS A 55 4.00 -17.01 -18.10
N ILE A 56 3.20 -16.26 -17.34
CA ILE A 56 3.21 -14.80 -17.31
C ILE A 56 4.33 -14.28 -16.41
N GLY A 57 4.54 -14.87 -15.24
CA GLY A 57 5.54 -14.44 -14.25
C GLY A 57 4.99 -13.59 -13.11
N GLY A 58 3.68 -13.59 -12.86
CA GLY A 58 3.05 -12.83 -11.77
C GLY A 58 2.02 -13.63 -10.98
N PHE A 59 1.50 -13.06 -9.89
CA PHE A 59 0.43 -13.66 -9.09
C PHE A 59 -0.94 -13.04 -9.41
N TYR A 60 -1.97 -13.90 -9.41
CA TYR A 60 -3.37 -13.47 -9.36
C TYR A 60 -3.75 -12.99 -7.96
N PHE A 61 -4.68 -12.03 -7.88
CA PHE A 61 -5.20 -11.56 -6.59
C PHE A 61 -6.04 -12.60 -5.83
N SER A 62 -6.59 -13.61 -6.53
CA SER A 62 -7.42 -14.66 -5.94
C SER A 62 -7.51 -15.92 -6.81
N ASN A 63 -7.97 -17.03 -6.23
CA ASN A 63 -8.25 -18.27 -6.99
C ASN A 63 -9.32 -18.04 -8.06
N SER A 64 -10.40 -17.31 -7.74
CA SER A 64 -11.46 -17.07 -8.71
C SER A 64 -10.98 -16.26 -9.92
N ALA A 65 -10.07 -15.29 -9.70
CA ALA A 65 -9.43 -14.55 -10.79
C ALA A 65 -8.59 -15.46 -11.68
N ARG A 66 -7.81 -16.37 -11.07
CA ARG A 66 -6.99 -17.36 -11.78
C ARG A 66 -7.82 -18.34 -12.60
N ASP A 67 -8.92 -18.83 -12.01
CA ASP A 67 -9.71 -19.92 -12.55
C ASP A 67 -10.71 -19.46 -13.61
N VAL A 68 -11.36 -18.30 -13.39
CA VAL A 68 -12.36 -17.78 -14.33
C VAL A 68 -11.70 -17.11 -15.53
N ARG A 69 -10.61 -16.32 -15.31
CA ARG A 69 -9.85 -15.55 -16.32
C ARG A 69 -10.63 -14.53 -17.16
N VAL A 70 -11.90 -14.78 -17.46
CA VAL A 70 -12.82 -13.90 -18.18
C VAL A 70 -14.19 -14.00 -17.52
N ALA A 71 -14.75 -12.88 -17.07
CA ALA A 71 -16.10 -12.83 -16.51
C ALA A 71 -16.92 -11.73 -17.18
N GLU A 72 -18.21 -11.97 -17.34
CA GLU A 72 -19.16 -10.93 -17.74
C GLU A 72 -19.87 -10.39 -16.50
N TYR A 73 -19.90 -9.07 -16.35
CA TYR A 73 -20.65 -8.41 -15.28
C TYR A 73 -21.25 -7.10 -15.79
N ARG A 74 -22.57 -6.95 -15.65
CA ARG A 74 -23.33 -5.77 -16.12
C ARG A 74 -23.02 -5.38 -17.58
N GLY A 75 -22.92 -6.37 -18.47
CA GLY A 75 -22.67 -6.16 -19.89
C GLY A 75 -21.22 -5.76 -20.23
N LYS A 76 -20.28 -5.89 -19.29
CA LYS A 76 -18.85 -5.68 -19.52
C LYS A 76 -18.08 -6.98 -19.35
N THR A 77 -17.11 -7.20 -20.23
CA THR A 77 -16.17 -8.32 -20.16
C THR A 77 -14.95 -7.92 -19.36
N TYR A 78 -14.66 -8.66 -18.30
CA TYR A 78 -13.52 -8.46 -17.42
C TYR A 78 -12.52 -9.57 -17.67
N HIS A 79 -11.29 -9.19 -18.02
CA HIS A 79 -10.17 -10.11 -18.09
C HIS A 79 -9.42 -10.08 -16.75
N PHE A 80 -9.21 -11.24 -16.14
CA PHE A 80 -8.38 -11.39 -14.96
C PHE A 80 -7.01 -11.93 -15.37
N ARG A 81 -5.97 -11.21 -14.99
CA ARG A 81 -4.57 -11.56 -15.19
C ARG A 81 -3.78 -11.23 -13.92
N PRO A 82 -2.55 -11.76 -13.80
CA PRO A 82 -1.63 -11.30 -12.78
C PRO A 82 -1.36 -9.80 -12.85
N ASP A 83 -1.13 -9.19 -11.70
CA ASP A 83 -0.75 -7.79 -11.59
C ASP A 83 0.43 -7.58 -10.63
N VAL A 84 1.06 -6.40 -10.69
CA VAL A 84 2.27 -6.11 -9.89
C VAL A 84 1.95 -5.98 -8.40
N GLU A 85 0.75 -5.51 -8.06
CA GLU A 85 0.29 -5.34 -6.69
C GLU A 85 0.15 -6.69 -5.98
N SER A 86 -0.58 -7.62 -6.58
CA SER A 86 -0.79 -8.99 -6.10
C SER A 86 0.53 -9.76 -6.07
N THR A 87 1.39 -9.56 -7.07
CA THR A 87 2.73 -10.16 -7.13
C THR A 87 3.58 -9.71 -5.95
N MET A 88 3.64 -8.41 -5.69
CA MET A 88 4.39 -7.88 -4.56
C MET A 88 3.78 -8.28 -3.22
N GLN A 89 2.45 -8.27 -3.08
CA GLN A 89 1.79 -8.71 -1.84
C GLN A 89 2.07 -10.17 -1.53
N CYS A 90 2.04 -11.07 -2.53
CA CYS A 90 2.36 -12.47 -2.33
C CYS A 90 3.85 -12.66 -1.96
N ILE A 91 4.76 -11.95 -2.63
CA ILE A 91 6.19 -11.98 -2.26
C ILE A 91 6.38 -11.43 -0.84
N ASN A 92 5.77 -10.31 -0.48
CA ASN A 92 5.79 -9.76 0.88
C ASN A 92 5.27 -10.75 1.91
N PHE A 93 4.19 -11.47 1.60
CA PHE A 93 3.68 -12.54 2.43
C PHE A 93 4.71 -13.65 2.63
N LEU A 94 5.38 -14.13 1.56
CA LEU A 94 6.43 -15.16 1.67
C LEU A 94 7.60 -14.72 2.57
N TYR A 95 7.99 -13.44 2.51
CA TYR A 95 8.98 -12.88 3.44
C TYR A 95 8.44 -12.80 4.87
N ALA A 96 7.21 -12.33 5.06
CA ALA A 96 6.61 -12.13 6.38
C ALA A 96 6.47 -13.45 7.16
N VAL A 97 6.23 -14.56 6.46
CA VAL A 97 6.14 -15.90 7.06
C VAL A 97 7.49 -16.63 7.12
N GLY A 98 8.58 -15.99 6.71
CA GLY A 98 9.93 -16.57 6.71
C GLY A 98 10.13 -17.71 5.71
N ALA A 99 9.26 -17.85 4.71
CA ALA A 99 9.43 -18.84 3.64
C ALA A 99 10.61 -18.47 2.73
N VAL A 100 10.92 -17.18 2.63
CA VAL A 100 12.12 -16.60 2.02
C VAL A 100 12.64 -15.50 2.95
N ASN A 101 13.95 -15.31 3.01
CA ASN A 101 14.58 -14.27 3.82
C ASN A 101 15.38 -13.28 2.97
N SER A 102 15.71 -13.66 1.74
CA SER A 102 16.51 -12.90 0.81
C SER A 102 16.04 -13.11 -0.64
N PRO A 103 16.39 -12.20 -1.57
CA PRO A 103 16.13 -12.39 -2.99
C PRO A 103 16.72 -13.71 -3.53
N GLU A 104 17.86 -14.12 -3.00
CA GLU A 104 18.63 -15.31 -3.40
C GLU A 104 17.90 -16.63 -3.08
N ASP A 105 17.01 -16.62 -2.09
CA ASP A 105 16.19 -17.79 -1.72
C ASP A 105 15.18 -18.16 -2.82
N PHE A 106 14.81 -17.21 -3.69
CA PHE A 106 14.03 -17.51 -4.87
C PHE A 106 14.88 -18.24 -5.92
N PRO A 107 14.33 -19.23 -6.64
CA PRO A 107 15.00 -19.77 -7.82
C PRO A 107 15.26 -18.67 -8.86
N GLU A 108 16.41 -18.74 -9.54
CA GLU A 108 16.76 -17.75 -10.57
C GLU A 108 15.69 -17.63 -11.67
N TRP A 109 15.13 -18.77 -12.11
CA TRP A 109 14.07 -18.78 -13.10
C TRP A 109 12.83 -17.97 -12.65
N PHE A 110 12.51 -17.98 -11.35
CA PHE A 110 11.38 -17.25 -10.80
C PHE A 110 11.67 -15.75 -10.83
N ARG A 111 12.85 -15.33 -10.36
CA ARG A 111 13.26 -13.92 -10.40
C ARG A 111 13.26 -13.38 -11.83
N ASN A 112 13.80 -14.14 -12.77
CA ASN A 112 13.81 -13.78 -14.19
C ASN A 112 12.37 -13.68 -14.74
N LYS A 113 11.47 -14.59 -14.37
CA LYS A 113 10.06 -14.51 -14.80
C LYS A 113 9.34 -13.28 -14.26
N VAL A 114 9.54 -12.94 -13.00
CA VAL A 114 8.95 -11.71 -12.42
C VAL A 114 9.56 -10.47 -13.06
N ARG A 115 10.88 -10.44 -13.31
CA ARG A 115 11.53 -9.33 -14.03
C ARG A 115 10.92 -9.15 -15.41
N ASP A 116 10.83 -10.22 -16.20
CA ASP A 116 10.35 -10.15 -17.58
C ASP A 116 8.87 -9.72 -17.59
N PHE A 117 8.05 -10.25 -16.67
CA PHE A 117 6.67 -9.80 -16.44
C PHE A 117 6.59 -8.30 -16.18
N VAL A 118 7.24 -7.80 -15.14
CA VAL A 118 7.19 -6.38 -14.75
C VAL A 118 7.73 -5.48 -15.87
N SER A 119 8.84 -5.88 -16.50
CA SER A 119 9.46 -5.13 -17.60
C SER A 119 8.54 -4.99 -18.80
N SER A 120 7.77 -6.05 -19.13
CA SER A 120 6.81 -6.02 -20.25
C SER A 120 5.60 -5.12 -20.03
N LEU A 121 5.35 -4.69 -18.79
CA LEU A 121 4.25 -3.78 -18.46
C LEU A 121 4.68 -2.31 -18.49
N GLN A 122 5.99 -2.04 -18.54
CA GLN A 122 6.49 -0.68 -18.51
C GLN A 122 6.39 -0.04 -19.89
N ASP A 123 5.72 1.10 -19.96
CA ASP A 123 5.63 1.88 -21.18
C ASP A 123 6.92 2.73 -21.38
N PRO A 124 7.56 2.68 -22.55
CA PRO A 124 8.80 3.41 -22.81
C PRO A 124 8.60 4.92 -22.93
N GLU A 125 7.40 5.41 -23.21
CA GLU A 125 7.13 6.82 -23.47
C GLU A 125 6.96 7.61 -22.18
N ASP A 126 6.23 7.08 -21.20
CA ASP A 126 5.98 7.76 -19.91
C ASP A 126 6.63 7.06 -18.70
N GLY A 127 7.12 5.83 -18.88
CA GLY A 127 7.75 5.03 -17.84
C GLY A 127 6.78 4.34 -16.89
N PHE A 128 5.46 4.54 -16.98
CA PHE A 128 4.46 3.93 -16.10
C PHE A 128 4.21 2.45 -16.38
N ILE A 129 3.52 1.79 -15.45
CA ILE A 129 3.13 0.38 -15.55
C ILE A 129 1.68 0.29 -16.02
N TYR A 130 1.47 -0.41 -17.13
CA TYR A 130 0.15 -0.63 -17.74
C TYR A 130 -0.19 -2.11 -17.79
N HIS A 131 -1.26 -2.50 -17.11
CA HIS A 131 -1.75 -3.86 -17.15
C HIS A 131 -2.68 -4.07 -18.37
N PRO A 132 -2.45 -5.11 -19.19
CA PRO A 132 -3.22 -5.34 -20.42
C PRO A 132 -4.70 -5.72 -20.18
N GLN A 133 -5.11 -5.87 -18.92
CA GLN A 133 -6.49 -6.16 -18.54
C GLN A 133 -7.34 -4.90 -18.30
N TRP A 134 -6.72 -3.71 -18.37
CA TRP A 134 -7.40 -2.43 -18.23
C TRP A 134 -7.15 -1.58 -19.48
N GLU A 135 -8.18 -0.87 -19.93
CA GLU A 135 -8.06 0.13 -20.98
C GLU A 135 -7.25 1.31 -20.43
N ARG A 136 -6.25 1.80 -21.18
CA ARG A 136 -5.27 2.80 -20.73
C ARG A 136 -5.96 4.05 -20.18
N GLU A 137 -6.99 4.51 -20.87
CA GLU A 137 -7.78 5.70 -20.57
C GLU A 137 -8.66 5.55 -19.31
N SER A 138 -8.92 4.31 -18.90
CA SER A 138 -9.73 4.01 -17.71
C SER A 138 -8.91 3.96 -16.41
N ILE A 139 -7.57 3.95 -16.51
CA ILE A 139 -6.69 3.82 -15.36
C ILE A 139 -6.56 5.18 -14.67
N THR A 140 -6.91 5.22 -13.39
CA THR A 140 -6.81 6.45 -12.60
C THR A 140 -5.35 6.79 -12.30
N PRO A 141 -4.98 8.08 -12.17
CA PRO A 141 -3.62 8.48 -11.83
C PRO A 141 -3.11 7.86 -10.52
N SER A 142 -3.99 7.72 -9.52
CA SER A 142 -3.67 7.00 -8.26
C SER A 142 -3.27 5.54 -8.51
N ARG A 143 -3.93 4.85 -9.46
CA ARG A 143 -3.57 3.48 -9.82
C ARG A 143 -2.22 3.42 -10.54
N LEU A 144 -1.98 4.31 -11.51
CA LEU A 144 -0.70 4.40 -12.22
C LEU A 144 0.47 4.62 -11.26
N ALA A 145 0.34 5.59 -10.35
CA ALA A 145 1.37 5.86 -9.35
C ALA A 145 1.57 4.68 -8.39
N ARG A 146 0.49 4.00 -7.98
CA ARG A 146 0.57 2.84 -7.09
C ARG A 146 1.22 1.62 -7.77
N ASP A 147 0.80 1.27 -8.97
CA ASP A 147 1.37 0.13 -9.71
C ASP A 147 2.84 0.38 -10.04
N MET A 148 3.21 1.62 -10.36
CA MET A 148 4.61 2.02 -10.49
C MET A 148 5.40 1.78 -9.19
N ASN A 149 4.90 2.21 -8.04
CA ASN A 149 5.55 1.97 -6.75
C ASN A 149 5.70 0.47 -6.46
N TRP A 150 4.71 -0.34 -6.82
CA TRP A 150 4.79 -1.80 -6.68
C TRP A 150 5.86 -2.42 -7.60
N ALA A 151 5.96 -1.96 -8.85
CA ALA A 151 7.00 -2.41 -9.78
C ALA A 151 8.41 -2.04 -9.32
N ILE A 152 8.63 -0.81 -8.85
CA ILE A 152 9.91 -0.38 -8.26
C ILE A 152 10.26 -1.21 -7.03
N GLY A 153 9.27 -1.46 -6.18
CA GLY A 153 9.44 -2.32 -5.02
C GLY A 153 9.84 -3.74 -5.42
N LEU A 154 9.19 -4.34 -6.43
CA LEU A 154 9.53 -5.66 -6.94
C LEU A 154 10.96 -5.70 -7.50
N ALA A 155 11.33 -4.71 -8.30
CA ALA A 155 12.67 -4.55 -8.85
C ALA A 155 13.73 -4.52 -7.75
N THR A 156 13.51 -3.67 -6.74
CA THR A 156 14.38 -3.56 -5.57
C THR A 156 14.45 -4.87 -4.79
N LYS A 157 13.29 -5.48 -4.52
CA LYS A 157 13.18 -6.66 -3.66
C LYS A 157 13.68 -7.95 -4.30
N LEU A 158 13.74 -8.01 -5.62
CA LEU A 158 14.26 -9.18 -6.35
C LEU A 158 15.59 -8.91 -7.05
N GLY A 159 16.17 -7.72 -6.88
CA GLY A 159 17.51 -7.39 -7.38
C GLY A 159 17.58 -7.22 -8.90
N PHE A 160 16.55 -6.64 -9.52
CA PHE A 160 16.58 -6.28 -10.94
C PHE A 160 16.29 -4.78 -11.15
N SER A 161 16.55 -4.29 -12.36
CA SER A 161 16.23 -2.93 -12.77
C SER A 161 15.12 -2.94 -13.82
N LEU A 162 14.30 -1.88 -13.83
CA LEU A 162 13.31 -1.65 -14.87
C LEU A 162 14.00 -1.21 -16.18
N PRO A 163 13.48 -1.59 -17.36
CA PRO A 163 14.14 -1.32 -18.64
C PRO A 163 14.17 0.15 -19.04
N TYR A 164 13.22 0.96 -18.57
CA TYR A 164 13.12 2.38 -18.90
C TYR A 164 13.14 3.25 -17.63
N PRO A 165 13.58 4.53 -17.72
CA PRO A 165 13.45 5.47 -16.63
C PRO A 165 12.00 5.54 -16.14
N THR A 166 11.82 5.44 -14.83
CA THR A 166 10.49 5.49 -14.21
C THR A 166 9.91 6.90 -14.32
N ALA A 167 8.59 7.03 -14.19
CA ALA A 167 7.94 8.33 -14.04
C ALA A 167 8.61 9.17 -12.92
N HIS A 168 9.03 8.54 -11.80
CA HIS A 168 9.78 9.24 -10.75
C HIS A 168 11.14 9.75 -11.25
N ASP A 169 11.91 8.92 -11.95
CA ASP A 169 13.23 9.30 -12.48
C ASP A 169 13.10 10.45 -13.48
N ARG A 170 12.06 10.42 -14.32
CA ARG A 170 11.78 11.44 -15.33
C ARG A 170 11.41 12.77 -14.68
N ILE A 171 10.50 12.76 -13.70
CA ILE A 171 10.12 13.97 -12.96
C ILE A 171 11.33 14.55 -12.24
N LYS A 172 12.11 13.72 -11.56
CA LYS A 172 13.32 14.17 -10.86
C LYS A 172 14.34 14.78 -11.84
N ALA A 173 14.59 14.12 -12.96
CA ALA A 173 15.51 14.63 -13.98
C ALA A 173 15.00 15.94 -14.62
N ALA A 174 13.69 16.11 -14.76
CA ALA A 174 13.11 17.32 -15.31
C ALA A 174 13.03 18.48 -14.29
N ALA A 175 12.94 18.19 -12.99
CA ALA A 175 13.05 19.20 -11.94
C ALA A 175 14.43 19.91 -11.95
N GLU A 176 15.46 19.25 -12.47
CA GLU A 176 16.82 19.77 -12.61
C GLU A 176 17.06 20.55 -13.93
N LYS A 177 16.08 20.54 -14.86
CA LYS A 177 16.17 21.20 -16.18
C LYS A 177 15.55 22.60 -16.20
N LYS A 178 15.87 23.38 -17.24
CA LYS A 178 15.25 24.69 -17.52
C LYS A 178 13.76 24.52 -17.88
N GLU A 179 12.95 25.53 -17.57
CA GLU A 179 11.48 25.53 -17.71
C GLU A 179 10.99 25.01 -19.08
N ASP A 180 11.65 25.46 -20.15
CA ASP A 180 11.32 25.19 -21.55
C ASP A 180 11.49 23.70 -21.95
N GLU A 181 12.25 22.91 -21.17
CA GLU A 181 12.51 21.48 -21.43
C GLU A 181 11.64 20.55 -20.56
N LYS A 182 10.80 21.10 -19.67
CA LYS A 182 9.98 20.32 -18.72
C LYS A 182 8.67 19.79 -19.33
N GLU A 183 8.18 20.40 -20.41
CA GLU A 183 6.80 20.21 -20.87
C GLU A 183 6.46 18.78 -21.31
N SER A 184 7.38 18.02 -21.91
CA SER A 184 7.03 16.71 -22.47
C SER A 184 7.19 15.52 -21.50
N LEU A 185 7.84 15.70 -20.34
CA LEU A 185 8.25 14.57 -19.47
C LEU A 185 7.53 14.52 -18.12
N ILE A 186 6.87 15.61 -17.70
CA ILE A 186 6.20 15.71 -16.41
C ILE A 186 4.68 15.82 -16.64
N PRO A 187 3.84 15.02 -15.94
CA PRO A 187 2.39 15.23 -15.96
C PRO A 187 2.04 16.67 -15.56
N GLU A 188 1.04 17.25 -16.22
CA GLU A 188 0.72 18.68 -16.12
C GLU A 188 0.60 19.20 -14.68
N ASN A 189 -0.04 18.41 -13.81
CA ASN A 189 -0.28 18.74 -12.41
C ASN A 189 0.98 18.75 -11.53
N PHE A 190 2.14 18.30 -12.01
CA PHE A 190 3.42 18.34 -11.27
C PHE A 190 4.44 19.32 -11.87
N ARG A 191 4.06 20.10 -12.90
CA ARG A 191 4.99 21.00 -13.60
C ARG A 191 5.39 22.23 -12.78
N SER A 192 4.49 22.73 -11.94
CA SER A 192 4.72 23.91 -11.10
C SER A 192 3.96 23.83 -9.78
N ARG A 193 4.31 24.73 -8.84
CA ARG A 193 3.58 24.89 -7.57
C ARG A 193 2.12 25.24 -7.83
N GLU A 194 1.84 26.12 -8.78
CA GLU A 194 0.52 26.63 -9.10
C GLU A 194 -0.36 25.53 -9.72
N ALA A 195 0.17 24.79 -10.70
CA ALA A 195 -0.54 23.67 -11.33
C ALA A 195 -0.85 22.57 -10.31
N PHE A 196 0.09 22.31 -9.39
CA PHE A 196 -0.12 21.33 -8.33
C PHE A 196 -1.14 21.79 -7.30
N LEU A 197 -1.10 23.07 -6.88
CA LEU A 197 -2.09 23.64 -5.97
C LEU A 197 -3.49 23.61 -6.58
N GLU A 198 -3.62 23.99 -7.85
CA GLU A 198 -4.88 23.89 -8.59
C GLU A 198 -5.40 22.45 -8.58
N TYR A 199 -4.54 21.49 -8.94
CA TYR A 199 -4.87 20.07 -8.94
C TYR A 199 -5.31 19.54 -7.57
N ILE A 200 -4.54 19.78 -6.50
CA ILE A 200 -4.90 19.25 -5.17
C ILE A 200 -6.13 19.95 -4.59
N SER A 201 -6.34 21.22 -4.93
CA SER A 201 -7.54 21.97 -4.55
C SER A 201 -8.79 21.51 -5.30
N SER A 202 -8.63 20.99 -6.53
CA SER A 202 -9.74 20.44 -7.32
C SER A 202 -10.20 19.06 -6.84
N LEU A 203 -9.44 18.40 -5.96
CA LEU A 203 -9.88 17.16 -5.34
C LEU A 203 -11.05 17.44 -4.39
N ASN A 204 -12.02 16.54 -4.33
CA ASN A 204 -13.13 16.72 -3.41
C ASN A 204 -12.73 16.29 -1.99
N TRP A 205 -12.46 17.29 -1.16
CA TRP A 205 -12.13 17.13 0.26
C TRP A 205 -13.35 17.03 1.17
N GLN A 206 -14.57 17.13 0.62
CA GLN A 206 -15.82 17.06 1.38
C GLN A 206 -16.60 15.79 1.02
N GLY A 207 -17.48 15.36 1.91
CA GLY A 207 -18.33 14.19 1.74
C GLY A 207 -17.62 12.84 1.96
N SER A 208 -18.37 11.77 1.73
CA SER A 208 -18.00 10.39 2.05
C SER A 208 -17.50 9.58 0.85
N GLY A 209 -16.85 8.45 1.13
CA GLY A 209 -16.51 7.44 0.13
C GLY A 209 -15.38 7.83 -0.84
N THR A 210 -15.36 7.17 -2.00
CA THR A 210 -14.29 7.29 -3.03
C THR A 210 -14.27 8.64 -3.73
N THR A 211 -15.34 9.42 -3.61
CA THR A 211 -15.42 10.77 -4.15
C THR A 211 -15.16 11.84 -3.12
N GLY A 212 -15.05 11.53 -1.81
CA GLY A 212 -14.80 12.52 -0.76
C GLY A 212 -13.36 12.52 -0.25
N ALA A 213 -13.17 12.95 1.00
CA ALA A 213 -11.84 13.10 1.62
C ALA A 213 -11.00 11.82 1.58
N TYR A 214 -11.62 10.64 1.65
CA TYR A 214 -10.92 9.36 1.47
C TYR A 214 -10.34 9.21 0.07
N GLY A 215 -11.10 9.54 -0.97
CA GLY A 215 -10.65 9.51 -2.35
C GLY A 215 -9.48 10.47 -2.58
N ALA A 216 -9.62 11.71 -2.12
CA ALA A 216 -8.57 12.73 -2.18
C ALA A 216 -7.29 12.27 -1.44
N GLY A 217 -7.42 11.81 -0.20
CA GLY A 217 -6.32 11.29 0.60
C GLY A 217 -5.64 10.08 -0.04
N ASN A 218 -6.41 9.15 -0.62
CA ASN A 218 -5.85 8.00 -1.32
C ASN A 218 -5.03 8.41 -2.56
N ARG A 219 -5.46 9.46 -3.27
CA ARG A 219 -4.75 9.97 -4.44
C ARG A 219 -3.41 10.59 -4.06
N ILE A 220 -3.40 11.48 -3.06
CA ILE A 220 -2.17 12.09 -2.53
C ILE A 220 -1.20 11.04 -1.98
N ALA A 221 -1.70 10.04 -1.25
CA ALA A 221 -0.86 8.96 -0.73
C ALA A 221 -0.20 8.14 -1.85
N ALA A 222 -0.97 7.79 -2.89
CA ALA A 222 -0.45 7.03 -4.03
C ALA A 222 0.59 7.82 -4.84
N GLU A 223 0.42 9.13 -4.96
CA GLU A 223 1.29 10.03 -5.72
C GLU A 223 2.47 10.58 -4.89
N SER A 224 2.63 10.16 -3.62
CA SER A 224 3.66 10.68 -2.70
C SER A 224 5.08 10.73 -3.29
N LYS A 225 5.50 9.71 -4.05
CA LYS A 225 6.81 9.66 -4.70
C LYS A 225 6.93 10.58 -5.92
N LEU A 226 5.84 10.82 -6.65
CA LEU A 226 5.80 11.82 -7.72
C LEU A 226 5.87 13.23 -7.13
N ILE A 227 5.14 13.49 -6.04
CA ILE A 227 5.17 14.76 -5.30
C ILE A 227 6.57 15.05 -4.78
N GLU A 228 7.23 14.06 -4.16
CA GLU A 228 8.61 14.15 -3.68
C GLU A 228 9.59 14.41 -4.83
N ALA A 229 9.50 13.65 -5.93
CA ALA A 229 10.35 13.81 -7.10
C ALA A 229 10.20 15.20 -7.75
N ALA A 230 8.99 15.78 -7.72
CA ALA A 230 8.72 17.11 -8.24
C ALA A 230 9.15 18.26 -7.31
N GLY A 231 9.63 17.97 -6.10
CA GLY A 231 9.95 18.99 -5.10
C GLY A 231 8.71 19.71 -4.52
N LEU A 232 7.53 19.09 -4.60
CA LEU A 232 6.24 19.67 -4.21
C LEU A 232 5.75 19.20 -2.83
N THR A 233 6.60 18.51 -2.06
CA THR A 233 6.27 17.98 -0.73
C THR A 233 5.76 19.06 0.22
N ASP A 234 6.46 20.18 0.33
CA ASP A 234 6.05 21.23 1.26
C ASP A 234 4.74 21.90 0.81
N VAL A 235 4.51 22.03 -0.50
CA VAL A 235 3.24 22.52 -1.07
C VAL A 235 2.07 21.62 -0.66
N ALA A 236 2.24 20.30 -0.78
CA ALA A 236 1.24 19.32 -0.39
C ALA A 236 0.96 19.38 1.12
N VAL A 237 2.00 19.45 1.94
CA VAL A 237 1.89 19.50 3.40
C VAL A 237 1.17 20.78 3.84
N GLU A 238 1.55 21.94 3.31
CA GLU A 238 0.90 23.22 3.58
C GLU A 238 -0.60 23.18 3.26
N PHE A 239 -0.95 22.70 2.07
CA PHE A 239 -2.34 22.58 1.65
C PHE A 239 -3.12 21.61 2.56
N LEU A 240 -2.59 20.41 2.80
CA LEU A 240 -3.22 19.41 3.67
C LEU A 240 -3.42 19.95 5.09
N ASN A 241 -2.46 20.69 5.64
CA ASN A 241 -2.60 21.36 6.93
C ASN A 241 -3.76 22.36 6.91
N SER A 242 -3.90 23.14 5.83
CA SER A 242 -4.96 24.16 5.72
C SER A 242 -6.36 23.59 5.59
N VAL A 243 -6.51 22.38 5.04
CA VAL A 243 -7.83 21.73 4.86
C VAL A 243 -8.16 20.71 5.95
N GLN A 244 -7.26 20.49 6.92
CA GLN A 244 -7.55 19.65 8.07
C GLN A 244 -8.52 20.37 9.02
N ASN A 245 -9.57 19.69 9.46
CA ASN A 245 -10.48 20.22 10.46
C ASN A 245 -9.76 20.35 11.82
N PRO A 246 -9.60 21.57 12.38
CA PRO A 246 -8.84 21.78 13.61
C PRO A 246 -9.57 21.30 14.87
N GLU A 247 -10.88 21.09 14.82
CA GLU A 247 -11.69 20.65 15.96
C GLU A 247 -11.57 19.13 16.16
N ASN A 248 -11.66 18.36 15.07
CA ASN A 248 -11.67 16.90 15.13
C ASN A 248 -10.37 16.23 14.64
N GLY A 249 -9.49 16.96 13.93
CA GLY A 249 -8.23 16.46 13.37
C GLY A 249 -8.37 15.59 12.12
N LEU A 250 -9.57 15.45 11.56
CA LEU A 250 -9.83 14.71 10.32
C LEU A 250 -9.77 15.64 9.10
N TRP A 251 -9.75 15.06 7.90
CA TRP A 251 -9.81 15.80 6.65
C TRP A 251 -11.23 15.78 6.08
N GLY A 252 -11.74 16.96 5.74
CA GLY A 252 -13.11 17.15 5.29
C GLY A 252 -14.14 17.27 6.41
N ASP A 253 -15.40 17.37 6.00
CA ASP A 253 -16.59 17.31 6.86
C ASP A 253 -17.05 15.88 7.19
N ALA A 254 -16.42 14.87 6.61
CA ALA A 254 -16.79 13.47 6.79
C ALA A 254 -16.47 12.99 8.20
N GLU A 255 -17.50 12.86 9.04
CA GLU A 255 -17.38 12.18 10.33
C GLU A 255 -17.44 10.65 10.20
N GLY A 256 -17.02 9.94 11.25
CA GLY A 256 -17.17 8.49 11.33
C GLY A 256 -16.15 7.71 10.50
N TYR A 257 -16.63 6.66 9.82
CA TYR A 257 -15.79 5.69 9.13
C TYR A 257 -15.01 6.32 7.96
N ASP A 258 -15.63 7.22 7.20
CA ASP A 258 -15.00 7.82 6.03
C ASP A 258 -13.90 8.82 6.42
N GLY A 259 -14.13 9.65 7.44
CA GLY A 259 -13.09 10.50 8.01
C GLY A 259 -11.91 9.70 8.57
N ASN A 260 -12.18 8.57 9.23
CA ASN A 260 -11.13 7.67 9.71
C ASN A 260 -10.30 7.07 8.56
N ASN A 261 -10.95 6.65 7.47
CA ASN A 261 -10.26 6.14 6.30
C ASN A 261 -9.44 7.22 5.59
N ALA A 262 -9.97 8.45 5.50
CA ALA A 262 -9.24 9.60 4.97
C ALA A 262 -7.98 9.87 5.81
N PHE A 263 -8.12 9.91 7.14
CA PHE A 263 -7.00 10.05 8.07
C PHE A 263 -5.94 8.97 7.85
N MET A 264 -6.33 7.70 7.72
CA MET A 264 -5.39 6.60 7.46
C MET A 264 -4.65 6.76 6.12
N LYS A 265 -5.31 7.24 5.07
CA LYS A 265 -4.65 7.46 3.77
C LYS A 265 -3.68 8.64 3.84
N ILE A 266 -4.10 9.73 4.45
CA ILE A 266 -3.28 10.93 4.57
C ILE A 266 -2.10 10.69 5.52
N SER A 267 -2.27 9.91 6.58
CA SER A 267 -1.17 9.55 7.47
C SER A 267 -0.07 8.76 6.74
N ALA A 268 -0.43 7.93 5.76
CA ALA A 268 0.55 7.25 4.91
C ALA A 268 1.38 8.23 4.08
N PHE A 269 0.78 9.34 3.60
CA PHE A 269 1.53 10.41 2.94
C PHE A 269 2.51 11.08 3.91
N TYR A 270 2.05 11.50 5.09
CA TYR A 270 2.91 12.14 6.10
C TYR A 270 4.07 11.25 6.55
N ASP A 271 3.83 9.95 6.75
CA ASP A 271 4.89 8.99 7.06
C ASP A 271 5.88 8.85 5.89
N ALA A 272 5.39 8.78 4.64
CA ALA A 272 6.25 8.70 3.47
C ALA A 272 7.20 9.90 3.35
N VAL A 273 6.72 11.12 3.66
CA VAL A 273 7.51 12.36 3.59
C VAL A 273 8.18 12.75 4.93
N LYS A 274 8.07 11.89 5.95
CA LYS A 274 8.67 12.08 7.28
C LYS A 274 8.31 13.44 7.92
N ARG A 275 7.03 13.80 7.87
CA ARG A 275 6.48 15.00 8.49
C ARG A 275 5.48 14.64 9.60
N PRO A 276 5.38 15.43 10.68
CA PRO A 276 4.39 15.21 11.71
C PRO A 276 2.98 15.56 11.19
N ILE A 277 1.99 14.79 11.60
CA ILE A 277 0.59 15.04 11.27
C ILE A 277 0.06 16.14 12.21
N PRO A 278 -0.49 17.26 11.70
CA PRO A 278 -1.16 18.25 12.55
C PRO A 278 -2.35 17.62 13.29
N ASN A 279 -2.67 18.09 14.50
CA ASN A 279 -3.83 17.63 15.29
C ASN A 279 -3.98 16.10 15.44
N ALA A 280 -2.89 15.31 15.33
CA ALA A 280 -2.93 13.85 15.32
C ALA A 280 -3.66 13.25 16.54
N THR A 281 -3.44 13.82 17.73
CA THR A 281 -4.11 13.39 18.97
C THR A 281 -5.63 13.53 18.88
N LYS A 282 -6.13 14.60 18.27
CA LYS A 282 -7.58 14.82 18.08
C LYS A 282 -8.13 13.80 17.08
N ALA A 283 -7.41 13.58 15.98
CA ALA A 283 -7.79 12.61 14.96
C ALA A 283 -7.89 11.18 15.53
N ILE A 284 -6.88 10.75 16.30
CA ILE A 284 -6.85 9.44 16.97
C ILE A 284 -8.01 9.32 17.97
N LYS A 285 -8.23 10.35 18.80
CA LYS A 285 -9.34 10.36 19.76
C LYS A 285 -10.69 10.21 19.06
N ASN A 286 -10.92 10.96 17.98
CA ASN A 286 -12.15 10.85 17.20
C ASN A 286 -12.29 9.49 16.53
N ALA A 287 -11.21 8.94 15.96
CA ALA A 287 -11.23 7.62 15.35
C ALA A 287 -11.62 6.52 16.33
N LEU A 288 -11.04 6.55 17.55
CA LEU A 288 -11.40 5.63 18.62
C LEU A 288 -12.86 5.79 19.04
N GLN A 289 -13.33 7.02 19.27
CA GLN A 289 -14.71 7.28 19.65
C GLN A 289 -15.72 6.80 18.58
N ASN A 290 -15.43 7.04 17.30
CA ASN A 290 -16.26 6.62 16.17
C ASN A 290 -16.35 5.10 16.07
N ASN A 291 -15.23 4.39 16.25
CA ASN A 291 -15.18 2.93 16.21
C ASN A 291 -15.82 2.26 17.43
N LEU A 292 -15.84 2.94 18.59
CA LEU A 292 -16.50 2.44 19.80
C LEU A 292 -18.03 2.68 19.79
N ARG A 293 -18.50 3.75 19.14
CA ARG A 293 -19.93 4.10 19.08
C ARG A 293 -20.76 3.22 18.13
N LYS A 294 -20.15 2.68 17.08
CA LYS A 294 -20.78 1.70 16.19
C LYS A 294 -20.08 0.36 16.40
N PRO A 295 -20.61 -0.56 17.23
CA PRO A 295 -20.13 -1.92 17.20
C PRO A 295 -20.43 -2.46 15.80
N TYR A 296 -19.43 -2.46 14.93
CA TYR A 296 -19.47 -3.22 13.69
C TYR A 296 -19.80 -4.66 14.10
N ARG A 297 -21.06 -5.06 13.88
CA ARG A 297 -21.63 -6.34 14.32
C ARG A 297 -20.91 -7.56 13.70
N PHE A 298 -19.94 -7.35 12.82
CA PHE A 298 -19.32 -8.40 12.03
C PHE A 298 -17.86 -8.75 12.37
N CYS A 299 -17.08 -7.88 13.04
CA CYS A 299 -15.64 -8.17 13.22
C CYS A 299 -15.13 -8.20 14.67
N CYS A 300 -15.89 -7.68 15.65
CA CYS A 300 -15.36 -7.44 17.00
C CYS A 300 -15.99 -8.30 18.11
N ARG A 301 -16.44 -9.54 17.83
CA ARG A 301 -16.84 -10.46 18.91
C ARG A 301 -15.65 -10.94 19.77
N GLY A 302 -14.42 -10.90 19.25
CA GLY A 302 -13.21 -11.33 19.98
C GLY A 302 -12.61 -10.27 20.91
N ILE A 303 -12.72 -8.97 20.59
CA ILE A 303 -12.02 -7.91 21.34
C ILE A 303 -12.75 -7.55 22.64
N LYS A 304 -14.06 -7.77 22.72
CA LYS A 304 -14.85 -7.43 23.93
C LYS A 304 -14.43 -8.21 25.18
N LYS A 305 -13.80 -9.38 25.03
CA LYS A 305 -13.31 -10.19 26.16
C LYS A 305 -12.01 -9.67 26.78
N ILE A 306 -11.26 -8.79 26.11
CA ILE A 306 -9.96 -8.30 26.59
C ILE A 306 -10.12 -7.08 27.51
N PHE A 307 -11.23 -6.34 27.41
CA PHE A 307 -11.45 -5.06 28.11
C PHE A 307 -12.59 -5.09 29.14
N GLN A 308 -13.00 -6.26 29.62
CA GLN A 308 -14.06 -6.40 30.64
C GLN A 308 -13.56 -6.87 32.01
N ASN A 309 -12.25 -6.83 32.27
CA ASN A 309 -11.66 -7.20 33.56
C ASN A 309 -10.87 -6.06 34.20
N ASP A 310 -11.45 -4.86 34.29
CA ASP A 310 -10.94 -3.82 35.17
C ASP A 310 -12.06 -3.41 36.15
N ASP A 311 -12.12 -4.12 37.28
CA ASP A 311 -12.66 -3.57 38.52
C ASP A 311 -11.54 -2.74 39.17
N VAL A 312 -11.57 -1.43 38.91
CA VAL A 312 -11.08 -0.34 39.79
C VAL A 312 -12.09 0.80 39.72
#